data_AF-A0A7C3SQC9-F1
#
_entry.id   AF-A0A7C3SQC9-F1
#
_cell.length_a   1.000
_cell.length_b   1.000
_cell.length_c   1.000
_cell.angle_alpha   90.00
_cell.angle_beta   90.00
_cell.angle_gamma   90.00
#
_symmetry.space_group_name_H-M   'P 1'
#
loop_
_entity.id
_entity.type
_entity.pdbx_description
1 polymer ?
#
loop_
_entity_poly.entity_id
_entity_poly.type
_entity_poly.pdbx_seq_one_letter_code
_entity_poly.pdbx_strand_id
1 'polypeptide(L)'
;MGESVRQAIYWHLENRFSIKRDEIPDRLKEFMEALRNMFGEGAEILLKVIIKRFYIKLNLNFKDVEGWSFMDYVENAKKSIKGV
;
A
#
# COMPACT_ATOMS: atom_id res chain seq x y z
N MET A 1 8.92 8.28 4.57
CA MET A 1 9.17 7.08 5.40
C MET A 1 10.67 6.90 5.50
N GLY A 2 11.21 6.99 6.72
CA GLY A 2 12.60 6.63 6.99
C GLY A 2 12.82 5.13 6.80
N GLU A 3 14.07 4.73 6.62
CA GLU A 3 14.45 3.35 6.30
C GLU A 3 14.12 2.37 7.42
N SER A 4 14.33 2.76 8.69
CA SER A 4 14.01 1.94 9.87
C SER A 4 12.53 1.56 9.96
N VAL A 5 11.62 2.51 9.68
CA VAL A 5 10.17 2.27 9.69
C VAL A 5 9.78 1.27 8.60
N ARG A 6 10.38 1.39 7.41
CA ARG A 6 10.12 0.48 6.29
C ARG A 6 10.59 -0.95 6.62
N GLN A 7 11.77 -1.08 7.20
CA GLN A 7 12.31 -2.38 7.61
C GLN A 7 11.45 -3.04 8.69
N ALA A 8 10.99 -2.27 9.68
CA ALA A 8 10.10 -2.77 10.72
C ALA A 8 8.77 -3.29 10.14
N ILE A 9 8.20 -2.60 9.16
CA ILE A 9 6.99 -3.04 8.44
C ILE A 9 7.24 -4.38 7.73
N TYR A 10 8.30 -4.48 6.93
CA TYR A 10 8.60 -5.73 6.22
C TYR A 10 8.89 -6.88 7.17
N TRP A 11 9.65 -6.63 8.24
CA TRP A 11 9.93 -7.64 9.25
C TRP A 11 8.64 -8.15 9.91
N HIS A 12 7.70 -7.26 10.26
CA HIS A 12 6.45 -7.66 10.89
C HIS A 12 5.54 -8.42 9.91
N LEU A 13 5.45 -8.00 8.64
CA LEU A 13 4.73 -8.71 7.59
C LEU A 13 5.25 -10.14 7.42
N GLU A 14 6.56 -10.30 7.34
CA GLU A 14 7.18 -11.61 7.14
C GLU A 14 7.01 -12.50 8.38
N ASN A 15 7.29 -11.98 9.59
CA ASN A 15 7.33 -12.79 10.81
C ASN A 15 5.98 -13.00 11.50
N ARG A 16 4.99 -12.13 11.27
CA ARG A 16 3.65 -12.24 11.90
C ARG A 16 2.57 -12.67 10.92
N PHE A 17 2.66 -12.25 9.66
CA PHE A 17 1.63 -12.51 8.65
C PHE A 17 2.09 -13.50 7.57
N SER A 18 3.35 -13.94 7.62
CA SER A 18 3.97 -14.80 6.59
C SER A 18 3.78 -14.22 5.18
N ILE A 19 3.96 -12.89 5.05
CA ILE A 19 3.87 -12.18 3.77
C ILE A 19 5.26 -11.68 3.42
N LYS A 20 5.83 -12.22 2.35
CA LYS A 20 7.07 -11.68 1.77
C LYS A 20 6.79 -10.44 0.95
N ARG A 21 7.81 -9.62 0.76
CA ARG A 21 7.69 -8.33 0.07
C ARG A 21 7.16 -8.46 -1.37
N ASP A 22 7.58 -9.50 -2.07
CA ASP A 22 7.18 -9.85 -3.43
C ASP A 22 5.74 -10.38 -3.52
N GLU A 23 5.17 -10.88 -2.42
CA GLU A 23 3.78 -11.37 -2.35
C GLU A 23 2.76 -10.26 -2.03
N ILE A 24 3.23 -9.08 -1.59
CA ILE A 24 2.36 -7.94 -1.25
C ILE A 24 1.37 -7.58 -2.37
N PRO A 25 1.75 -7.52 -3.66
CA PRO A 25 0.81 -7.19 -4.74
C PRO A 25 -0.38 -8.14 -4.86
N ASP A 26 -0.21 -9.40 -4.46
CA ASP A 26 -1.24 -10.44 -4.49
C ASP A 26 -2.00 -10.55 -3.15
N ARG A 27 -1.39 -10.10 -2.06
CA ARG A 27 -1.91 -10.16 -0.68
C ARG A 27 -2.17 -8.77 -0.09
N LEU A 28 -2.79 -7.89 -0.88
CA LEU A 28 -3.02 -6.49 -0.50
C LEU A 28 -3.95 -6.34 0.70
N LYS A 29 -4.92 -7.24 0.87
CA LYS A 29 -5.85 -7.19 2.01
C LYS A 29 -5.11 -7.45 3.32
N GLU A 30 -4.30 -8.51 3.35
CA GLU A 30 -3.51 -8.87 4.51
C GLU A 30 -2.40 -7.83 4.78
N PHE A 31 -1.84 -7.22 3.74
CA PHE A 31 -0.93 -6.09 3.89
C PHE A 31 -1.59 -4.88 4.57
N MET A 32 -2.80 -4.49 4.16
CA MET A 32 -3.54 -3.41 4.81
C MET A 32 -3.87 -3.74 6.27
N GLU A 33 -4.31 -4.98 6.52
CA GLU A 33 -4.64 -5.45 7.87
C GLU A 33 -3.40 -5.46 8.78
N ALA A 34 -2.23 -5.88 8.28
CA ALA A 34 -0.98 -5.82 9.02
C ALA A 34 -0.62 -4.38 9.41
N LEU A 35 -0.76 -3.41 8.51
CA LEU A 35 -0.52 -2.01 8.84
C LEU A 35 -1.50 -1.50 9.91
N ARG A 36 -2.78 -1.87 9.83
CA ARG A 36 -3.79 -1.51 10.86
C ARG A 36 -3.48 -2.14 12.20
N ASN A 37 -3.02 -3.40 12.24
CA ASN A 37 -2.59 -4.04 13.48
C ASN A 37 -1.38 -3.35 14.11
N MET A 38 -0.45 -2.84 13.30
CA MET A 38 0.77 -2.18 13.79
C MET A 38 0.54 -0.73 14.23
N PHE A 39 -0.32 0.01 13.52
CA PHE A 39 -0.42 1.47 13.65
C PHE A 39 -1.83 1.96 14.02
N GLY A 40 -2.81 1.06 14.20
CA GLY A 40 -4.20 1.42 14.45
C GLY A 40 -4.77 2.33 13.36
N GLU A 41 -5.52 3.35 13.76
CA GLU A 41 -6.09 4.37 12.85
C GLU A 41 -5.01 5.13 12.07
N GLY A 42 -3.79 5.24 12.61
CA GLY A 42 -2.65 5.87 11.92
C GLY A 42 -2.22 5.14 10.64
N ALA A 43 -2.65 3.89 10.46
CA ALA A 43 -2.39 3.11 9.24
C ALA A 43 -2.99 3.76 7.98
N GLU A 44 -4.12 4.46 8.09
CA GLU A 44 -4.77 5.08 6.93
C GLU A 44 -3.92 6.20 6.33
N ILE A 45 -3.19 6.94 7.17
CA ILE A 45 -2.20 7.93 6.71
C ILE A 45 -1.07 7.23 5.95
N LEU A 46 -0.57 6.10 6.47
CA LEU A 46 0.49 5.34 5.81
C LEU A 46 0.04 4.75 4.47
N LEU A 47 -1.17 4.18 4.40
CA LEU A 47 -1.77 3.67 3.17
C LEU A 47 -1.91 4.77 2.12
N LYS A 48 -2.34 5.97 2.53
CA LYS A 48 -2.41 7.15 1.64
C LYS A 48 -1.04 7.62 1.14
N VAL A 49 -0.02 7.56 1.99
CA VAL A 49 1.37 7.86 1.56
C VAL A 49 1.89 6.80 0.58
N ILE A 50 1.59 5.52 0.82
CA ILE A 50 1.98 4.41 -0.05
C ILE A 50 1.34 4.57 -1.42
N ILE A 51 0.04 4.85 -1.50
CA ILE A 51 -0.66 4.95 -2.77
C ILE A 51 -0.21 6.16 -3.60
N LYS A 52 0.05 7.31 -2.96
CA LYS A 52 0.61 8.48 -3.63
C LYS A 52 1.98 8.15 -4.24
N ARG A 53 2.84 7.46 -3.50
CA ARG A 53 4.16 7.00 -3.99
C ARG A 53 4.04 5.97 -5.10
N PHE A 54 3.05 5.10 -5.04
CA PHE A 54 2.78 4.09 -6.07
C PHE A 54 2.42 4.75 -7.40
N TYR A 55 1.49 5.72 -7.39
CA TYR A 55 1.12 6.48 -8.60
C TYR A 55 2.31 7.24 -9.20
N ILE A 56 3.11 7.92 -8.37
CA ILE A 56 4.32 8.62 -8.81
C ILE A 56 5.28 7.65 -9.51
N LYS A 57 5.49 6.46 -8.96
CA LYS A 57 6.38 5.44 -9.56
C LYS A 57 5.87 4.92 -10.90
N LEU A 58 4.56 4.93 -11.12
CA LEU A 58 3.94 4.53 -12.38
C LEU A 58 3.79 5.70 -13.37
N ASN A 59 4.31 6.89 -13.02
CA ASN A 59 4.11 8.12 -13.78
C ASN A 59 2.62 8.45 -14.01
N LEU A 60 1.77 8.10 -13.05
CA LEU A 60 0.33 8.38 -13.06
C LEU A 60 0.00 9.61 -12.23
N ASN A 61 -1.01 10.36 -12.65
CA ASN A 61 -1.52 11.48 -11.87
C ASN A 61 -2.35 10.98 -10.68
N PHE A 62 -1.88 11.22 -9.46
CA PHE A 62 -2.64 10.93 -8.25
C PHE A 62 -3.68 12.03 -8.01
N LYS A 63 -4.96 11.66 -7.99
CA LYS A 63 -6.06 12.53 -7.59
C LYS A 63 -6.67 11.96 -6.32
N ASP A 64 -6.84 12.79 -5.30
CA ASP A 64 -7.52 12.39 -4.06
C ASP A 64 -9.02 12.38 -4.34
N VAL A 65 -9.59 11.18 -4.47
CA VAL A 65 -11.01 10.96 -4.74
C VAL A 65 -11.70 10.56 -3.44
N GLU A 66 -12.73 11.31 -3.07
CA GLU A 66 -13.52 11.03 -1.87
C GLU A 66 -14.21 9.67 -1.97
N GLY A 67 -14.21 8.92 -0.86
CA GLY A 67 -14.80 7.59 -0.79
C GLY A 67 -13.97 6.47 -1.40
N TRP A 68 -12.84 6.75 -2.05
CA TRP A 68 -11.97 5.70 -2.59
C TRP A 68 -11.18 5.02 -1.49
N SER A 69 -11.27 3.68 -1.47
CA SER A 69 -10.41 2.83 -0.67
C SER A 69 -9.03 2.67 -1.33
N PHE A 70 -8.06 2.18 -0.55
CA PHE A 70 -6.75 1.81 -1.07
C PHE A 70 -6.84 0.83 -2.27
N MET A 71 -7.79 -0.11 -2.25
CA MET A 71 -8.01 -1.06 -3.34
C MET A 71 -8.52 -0.38 -4.61
N ASP A 72 -9.40 0.62 -4.49
CA ASP A 72 -9.92 1.37 -5.64
C ASP A 72 -8.80 2.10 -6.38
N TYR A 73 -7.88 2.71 -5.63
CA TYR A 73 -6.69 3.32 -6.22
C TYR A 73 -5.77 2.31 -6.91
N VAL A 74 -5.52 1.16 -6.28
CA VAL A 74 -4.68 0.11 -6.90
C VAL A 74 -5.32 -0.38 -8.20
N GLU A 75 -6.62 -0.63 -8.20
CA GLU A 75 -7.35 -1.11 -9.37
C GLU A 75 -7.39 -0.05 -10.49
N ASN A 76 -7.61 1.22 -10.13
CA ASN A 76 -7.51 2.32 -11.08
C ASN A 76 -6.12 2.39 -11.73
N ALA A 77 -5.05 2.33 -10.93
CA ALA A 77 -3.69 2.32 -11.45
C ALA A 77 -3.43 1.12 -12.38
N LYS A 78 -3.89 -0.07 -12.02
CA LYS A 78 -3.81 -1.28 -12.87
C LYS A 78 -4.53 -1.09 -14.20
N LYS A 79 -5.68 -0.41 -14.22
CA LYS A 79 -6.40 -0.09 -15.47
C LYS A 79 -5.66 0.95 -16.31
N SER A 80 -5.09 1.98 -15.68
CA SER A 80 -4.35 3.04 -16.38
C SER A 80 -3.10 2.54 -17.08
N ILE A 81 -2.40 1.54 -16.53
CA ILE A 81 -1.21 0.95 -17.17
C ILE A 81 -1.54 -0.07 -18.28
N LYS A 82 -2.71 -0.72 -18.23
CA LYS A 82 -3.16 -1.69 -19.25
C LYS A 82 -3.70 -1.02 -20.51
N GLY A 83 -4.05 0.27 -20.41
CA GLY A 83 -4.52 1.09 -21.53
C GLY A 83 -3.41 1.83 -22.28
N VAL A 84 -2.14 1.52 -22.00
CA VAL A 84 -0.94 2.05 -22.69
C VAL A 84 -0.35 0.97 -23.58
#